data_AF-A0A7C7ELA5-F1
#
_entry.id   AF-A0A7C7ELA5-F1
#
_cell.length_a   1.000
_cell.length_b   1.000
_cell.length_c   1.000
_cell.angle_alpha   90.00
_cell.angle_beta   90.00
_cell.angle_gamma   90.00
#
_symmetry.space_group_name_H-M   'P 1'
#
loop_
_entity.id
_entity.type
_entity.pdbx_description
1 polymer ?
#
loop_
_entity_poly.entity_id
_entity_poly.type
_entity_poly.pdbx_seq_one_letter_code
_entity_poly.pdbx_strand_id
1 'polypeptide(L)'
;LFGAKKDDFDFILYVNEDGKPEVYECWKNAFEEIYKGVSCSVYEVDEAGFLRGITGWNAEYVNENEVEVLTETVIDDLHIRLCEEEKKGNLIVHRFEDTEQFKAIISNHIVDRLIRFGILDRPNIDEKLIKHYGRMIEVLKELISGTYL
;
A
#
# COMPACT_ATOMS: atom_id res chain seq x y z
N LEU A 1 -6.24 -4.36 8.47
CA LEU A 1 -7.15 -3.87 7.41
C LEU A 1 -6.51 -3.75 6.02
N PHE A 2 -5.24 -4.14 5.80
CA PHE A 2 -4.63 -4.00 4.48
C PHE A 2 -3.79 -5.23 4.13
N GLY A 3 -4.27 -6.03 3.17
CA GLY A 3 -3.48 -7.00 2.43
C GLY A 3 -3.24 -6.45 1.03
N ALA A 4 -2.41 -5.41 0.91
CA ALA A 4 -1.99 -4.95 -0.41
C ALA A 4 -1.07 -6.01 -1.03
N LYS A 5 -1.16 -6.22 -2.35
CA LYS A 5 -0.16 -7.04 -3.05
C LYS A 5 1.23 -6.48 -2.69
N LYS A 6 2.20 -7.36 -2.45
CA LYS A 6 3.58 -7.02 -2.09
C LYS A 6 4.23 -5.95 -3.01
N ASP A 7 3.68 -5.77 -4.20
CA ASP A 7 4.09 -4.86 -5.26
C ASP A 7 3.16 -3.63 -5.45
N ASP A 8 2.35 -3.23 -4.45
CA ASP A 8 1.39 -2.13 -4.65
C ASP A 8 2.03 -0.73 -4.55
N PHE A 9 2.35 -0.11 -5.70
CA PHE A 9 2.96 1.23 -5.79
C PHE A 9 1.94 2.38 -5.64
N ASP A 10 0.69 2.10 -5.30
CA ASP A 10 -0.34 3.13 -5.14
C ASP A 10 -0.27 3.84 -3.79
N PHE A 11 0.11 3.09 -2.75
CA PHE A 11 0.10 3.57 -1.37
C PHE A 11 1.38 3.28 -0.62
N ILE A 12 1.68 4.15 0.34
CA ILE A 12 2.56 3.85 1.45
C ILE A 12 1.71 3.74 2.70
N LEU A 13 1.90 2.66 3.45
CA LEU A 13 1.12 2.34 4.65
C LEU A 13 2.03 2.32 5.87
N TYR A 14 1.67 3.10 6.88
CA TYR A 14 2.34 3.13 8.18
C TYR A 14 1.36 2.93 9.31
N VAL A 15 1.91 2.62 10.48
CA VAL A 15 1.21 2.77 11.76
C VAL A 15 2.02 3.81 12.54
N ASN A 16 1.39 4.92 12.89
CA ASN A 16 2.05 5.99 13.63
C ASN A 16 2.25 5.63 15.11
N GLU A 17 2.88 6.52 15.87
CA GLU A 17 3.22 6.30 17.28
C GLU A 17 1.99 6.07 18.17
N ASP A 18 0.83 6.62 17.79
CA ASP A 18 -0.45 6.43 18.48
C ASP A 18 -1.14 5.11 18.08
N GLY A 19 -0.51 4.29 17.24
CA GLY A 19 -1.08 3.04 16.75
C GLY A 19 -2.12 3.22 15.63
N LYS A 20 -2.24 4.42 15.05
CA LYS A 20 -3.20 4.69 13.98
C LYS A 20 -2.59 4.39 12.61
N PRO A 21 -3.33 3.73 11.71
CA PRO A 21 -2.89 3.55 10.35
C PRO A 21 -2.86 4.89 9.60
N GLU A 22 -1.78 5.12 8.86
CA GLU A 22 -1.61 6.24 7.94
C GLU A 22 -1.41 5.72 6.52
N VAL A 23 -2.13 6.32 5.58
CA VAL A 23 -2.11 5.97 4.16
C VAL A 23 -1.67 7.19 3.36
N TYR A 24 -0.61 7.07 2.58
CA TYR A 24 -0.16 8.12 1.67
C TYR A 24 -0.47 7.73 0.23
N GLU A 25 -1.13 8.62 -0.52
CA GLU A 25 -1.29 8.46 -1.96
C GLU A 25 0.07 8.69 -2.67
N CYS A 26 0.52 7.72 -3.47
CA CYS A 26 1.77 7.86 -4.22
C CYS A 26 1.60 8.58 -5.56
N TRP A 27 0.35 8.83 -5.96
CA TRP A 27 -0.03 9.60 -7.14
C TRP A 27 -1.43 10.18 -6.94
N LYS A 28 -1.74 11.24 -7.69
CA LYS A 28 -2.95 12.03 -7.50
C LYS A 28 -4.23 11.19 -7.62
N ASN A 29 -5.09 11.24 -6.60
CA ASN A 29 -6.38 10.54 -6.52
C ASN A 29 -6.27 9.00 -6.40
N ALA A 30 -5.10 8.45 -6.06
CA ALA A 30 -4.92 7.01 -5.92
C ALA A 30 -5.97 6.35 -5.01
N PHE A 31 -6.30 6.98 -3.90
CA PHE A 31 -7.22 6.43 -2.92
C PHE A 31 -8.64 6.30 -3.46
N GLU A 32 -9.13 7.32 -4.18
CA GLU A 32 -10.44 7.23 -4.81
C GLU A 32 -10.42 6.24 -5.98
N GLU A 33 -9.43 6.33 -6.86
CA GLU A 33 -9.36 5.48 -8.06
C GLU A 33 -9.23 3.99 -7.73
N ILE A 34 -8.54 3.63 -6.65
CA ILE A 34 -8.33 2.23 -6.27
C ILE A 34 -9.48 1.65 -5.45
N TYR A 35 -10.11 2.43 -4.57
CA TYR A 35 -11.09 1.88 -3.64
C TYR A 35 -12.55 2.12 -4.04
N LYS A 36 -12.84 3.06 -4.96
CA LYS A 36 -14.22 3.41 -5.30
C LYS A 36 -14.92 2.29 -6.06
N GLY A 37 -16.12 1.94 -5.60
CA GLY A 37 -16.92 0.85 -6.17
C GLY A 37 -16.31 -0.54 -5.96
N VAL A 38 -15.23 -0.67 -5.19
CA VAL A 38 -14.64 -1.97 -4.84
C VAL A 38 -15.37 -2.50 -3.61
N SER A 39 -16.00 -3.66 -3.75
CA SER A 39 -16.60 -4.37 -2.63
C SER A 39 -15.62 -5.36 -2.02
N CYS A 40 -15.78 -5.63 -0.72
CA CYS A 40 -15.05 -6.68 -0.02
C CYS A 40 -15.84 -7.18 1.20
N SER A 41 -15.33 -8.23 1.83
CA SER A 41 -15.82 -8.72 3.11
C SER A 41 -14.75 -8.59 4.18
N VAL A 42 -15.16 -8.18 5.38
CA VAL A 42 -14.32 -8.22 6.59
C VAL A 42 -14.81 -9.36 7.46
N TYR A 43 -13.91 -10.29 7.75
CA TYR A 43 -14.18 -11.44 8.60
C TYR A 43 -13.64 -11.19 10.00
N GLU A 44 -14.50 -11.37 10.99
CA GLU A 44 -14.12 -11.42 12.39
C GLU A 44 -13.94 -12.88 12.80
N VAL A 45 -12.83 -13.16 13.47
CA VAL A 45 -12.44 -14.50 13.94
C VAL A 45 -12.05 -14.42 15.41
N ASP A 46 -12.07 -15.56 16.09
CA ASP A 46 -11.54 -15.66 17.46
C ASP A 46 -10.02 -15.44 17.48
N GLU A 47 -9.51 -14.71 18.48
CA GLU A 47 -8.08 -14.41 18.59
C GLU A 47 -7.24 -15.61 19.08
N ALA A 48 -7.87 -16.67 19.58
CA ALA A 48 -7.18 -17.82 20.16
C ALA A 48 -6.23 -18.49 19.15
N GLY A 49 -4.98 -18.67 19.58
CA GLY A 49 -3.94 -19.31 18.78
C GLY A 49 -3.24 -18.40 17.77
N PHE A 50 -3.65 -17.13 17.64
CA PHE A 50 -2.93 -16.17 16.81
C PHE A 50 -1.64 -15.70 17.49
N LEU A 51 -0.54 -15.76 16.75
CA LEU A 51 0.79 -15.35 17.18
C LEU A 51 1.22 -14.07 16.46
N ARG A 52 1.82 -13.15 17.20
CA ARG A 52 2.37 -11.90 16.67
C ARG A 52 3.87 -12.04 16.38
N GLY A 53 4.37 -11.29 15.38
CA GLY A 53 5.80 -11.19 15.11
C GLY A 53 6.40 -12.40 14.38
N ILE A 54 5.54 -13.25 13.82
CA ILE A 54 5.95 -14.40 13.00
C ILE A 54 6.43 -13.95 11.62
N THR A 55 5.89 -12.84 11.10
CA THR A 55 6.27 -12.27 9.81
C THR A 55 7.09 -11.00 10.00
N GLY A 56 7.61 -10.46 8.89
CA GLY A 56 8.28 -9.16 8.88
C GLY A 56 7.36 -7.96 9.11
N TRP A 57 6.05 -8.16 9.31
CA TRP A 57 5.08 -7.09 9.51
C TRP A 57 4.47 -7.14 10.91
N ASN A 58 4.82 -6.17 11.75
CA ASN A 58 4.46 -6.14 13.18
C ASN A 58 2.95 -6.08 13.49
N ALA A 59 2.12 -5.71 12.51
CA ALA A 59 0.67 -5.67 12.65
C ALA A 59 0.00 -7.01 12.28
N GLU A 60 0.74 -7.95 11.69
CA GLU A 60 0.25 -9.25 11.28
C GLU A 60 0.21 -10.24 12.44
N TYR A 61 -0.87 -11.00 12.49
CA TYR A 61 -1.09 -12.09 13.41
C TYR A 61 -1.29 -13.36 12.58
N VAL A 62 -0.62 -14.45 12.96
CA VAL A 62 -0.62 -15.70 12.21
C VAL A 62 -1.12 -16.84 13.08
N ASN A 63 -2.04 -17.64 12.55
CA ASN A 63 -2.44 -18.92 13.12
C ASN A 63 -2.18 -20.00 12.07
N GLU A 64 -1.51 -21.08 12.45
CA GLU A 64 -1.17 -22.19 11.54
C GLU A 64 -2.37 -23.11 11.28
N ASN A 65 -3.41 -23.01 12.11
CA ASN A 65 -4.62 -23.81 12.00
C ASN A 65 -5.72 -23.03 11.29
N GLU A 66 -6.64 -23.75 10.66
CA GLU A 66 -7.88 -23.16 10.15
C GLU A 66 -8.68 -22.55 11.31
N VAL A 67 -9.25 -21.36 11.06
CA VAL A 67 -10.03 -20.60 12.05
C VAL A 67 -11.43 -20.37 11.52
N GLU A 68 -12.43 -20.61 12.37
CA GLU A 68 -13.83 -20.35 12.04
C GLU A 68 -14.12 -18.85 11.99
N VAL A 69 -14.85 -18.43 10.96
CA VAL A 69 -15.36 -17.06 10.85
C VAL A 69 -16.57 -16.91 11.76
N LEU A 70 -16.49 -15.99 12.72
CA LEU A 70 -17.57 -15.67 13.64
C LEU A 70 -18.60 -14.74 13.00
N THR A 71 -18.11 -13.71 12.31
CA THR A 71 -18.95 -12.70 11.65
C THR A 71 -18.35 -12.32 10.31
N GLU A 72 -19.19 -12.14 9.30
CA GLU A 72 -18.84 -11.48 8.04
C GLU A 72 -19.55 -10.13 7.95
N THR A 73 -18.78 -9.07 7.72
CA THR A 73 -19.30 -7.75 7.37
C THR A 73 -19.01 -7.47 5.90
N VAL A 74 -20.06 -7.43 5.08
CA VAL A 74 -19.95 -7.06 3.67
C VAL A 74 -19.84 -5.54 3.56
N ILE A 75 -18.87 -5.09 2.77
CA ILE A 75 -18.63 -3.70 2.42
C ILE A 75 -18.85 -3.56 0.92
N ASP A 76 -19.92 -2.85 0.53
CA ASP A 76 -20.27 -2.67 -0.89
C ASP A 76 -19.34 -1.69 -1.61
N ASP A 77 -18.84 -0.68 -0.90
CA ASP A 77 -17.89 0.32 -1.42
C ASP A 77 -16.81 0.64 -0.37
N LEU A 78 -15.61 0.17 -0.65
CA LEU A 78 -14.46 0.30 0.24
C LEU A 78 -14.02 1.76 0.40
N HIS A 79 -14.14 2.59 -0.64
CA HIS A 79 -13.81 4.00 -0.55
C HIS A 79 -14.73 4.73 0.43
N ILE A 80 -16.05 4.51 0.35
CA ILE A 80 -17.02 5.10 1.29
C ILE A 80 -16.68 4.69 2.72
N ARG A 81 -16.48 3.39 2.94
CA ARG A 81 -16.16 2.85 4.27
C ARG A 81 -14.86 3.45 4.83
N LEU A 82 -13.80 3.53 4.04
CA LEU A 82 -12.53 4.10 4.51
C LEU A 82 -12.65 5.61 4.78
N CYS A 83 -13.43 6.36 3.99
CA CYS A 83 -13.74 7.76 4.27
C CYS A 83 -14.49 7.94 5.60
N GLU A 84 -15.37 7.01 5.97
CA GLU A 84 -16.05 7.03 7.27
C GLU A 84 -15.08 6.78 8.43
N GLU A 85 -14.16 5.83 8.28
CA GLU A 85 -13.12 5.56 9.28
C GLU A 85 -12.14 6.74 9.43
N GLU A 86 -11.82 7.43 8.35
CA GLU A 86 -11.07 8.68 8.37
C GLU A 86 -11.81 9.76 9.18
N LYS A 87 -13.11 9.97 8.94
CA LYS A 87 -13.93 10.93 9.70
C LYS A 87 -14.03 10.59 11.20
N LYS A 88 -14.01 9.30 11.56
CA LYS A 88 -13.98 8.84 12.95
C LYS A 88 -12.59 8.99 13.59
N GLY A 89 -11.55 9.29 12.80
CA GLY A 89 -10.17 9.39 13.26
C GLY A 89 -9.50 8.04 13.51
N ASN A 90 -10.02 6.96 12.93
CA ASN A 90 -9.47 5.60 12.99
C ASN A 90 -8.40 5.35 11.92
N LEU A 91 -8.33 6.23 10.92
CA LEU A 91 -7.42 6.19 9.79
C LEU A 91 -7.02 7.62 9.45
N ILE A 92 -5.77 7.84 9.04
CA ILE A 92 -5.33 9.11 8.47
C ILE A 92 -4.99 8.88 7.01
N VAL A 93 -5.58 9.66 6.11
CA VAL A 93 -5.26 9.58 4.67
C VAL A 93 -4.59 10.86 4.22
N HIS A 94 -3.31 10.76 3.90
CA HIS A 94 -2.53 11.82 3.28
C HIS A 94 -2.79 11.81 1.77
N ARG A 95 -3.71 12.68 1.36
CA ARG A 95 -4.01 12.94 -0.06
C ARG A 95 -2.75 13.45 -0.76
N PHE A 96 -2.61 13.12 -2.04
CA PHE A 96 -1.46 13.53 -2.83
C PHE A 96 -1.36 15.06 -2.90
N GLU A 97 -0.19 15.59 -2.53
CA GLU A 97 0.10 17.01 -2.62
C GLU A 97 1.15 17.29 -3.71
N ASP A 98 0.90 18.32 -4.52
CA ASP A 98 1.80 18.74 -5.59
C ASP A 98 2.95 19.62 -5.06
N THR A 99 3.55 19.24 -3.94
CA THR A 99 4.66 19.94 -3.28
C THR A 99 5.95 19.15 -3.42
N GLU A 100 7.10 19.84 -3.41
CA GLU A 100 8.40 19.18 -3.52
C GLU A 100 8.66 18.23 -2.33
N GLN A 101 8.24 18.63 -1.14
CA GLN A 101 8.43 17.85 0.09
C GLN A 101 7.64 16.54 0.03
N PHE A 102 6.35 16.61 -0.33
CA PHE A 102 5.51 15.42 -0.46
C PHE A 102 6.05 14.48 -1.55
N LYS A 103 6.35 15.03 -2.73
CA LYS A 103 6.93 14.26 -3.84
C LYS A 103 8.27 13.62 -3.48
N ALA A 104 9.11 14.28 -2.68
CA ALA A 104 10.38 13.71 -2.23
C ALA A 104 10.17 12.47 -1.34
N ILE A 105 9.20 12.53 -0.41
CA ILE A 105 8.83 11.38 0.44
C ILE A 105 8.39 10.22 -0.45
N ILE A 106 7.42 10.47 -1.34
CA ILE A 106 6.91 9.43 -2.26
C ILE A 106 8.04 8.88 -3.13
N SER A 107 8.82 9.74 -3.78
CA SER A 107 9.90 9.32 -4.68
C SER A 107 10.93 8.43 -3.99
N ASN A 108 11.33 8.75 -2.76
CA ASN A 108 12.28 7.92 -2.01
C ASN A 108 11.72 6.51 -1.78
N HIS A 109 10.45 6.39 -1.42
CA HIS A 109 9.80 5.10 -1.26
C HIS A 109 9.63 4.33 -2.57
N ILE A 110 9.25 5.01 -3.66
CA ILE A 110 9.05 4.37 -4.96
C ILE A 110 10.39 3.87 -5.52
N VAL A 111 11.45 4.69 -5.50
CA VAL A 111 12.79 4.31 -5.98
C VAL A 111 13.31 3.08 -5.23
N ASP A 112 13.24 3.11 -3.90
CA ASP A 112 13.64 1.99 -3.05
C ASP A 112 12.91 0.69 -3.43
N ARG A 113 11.59 0.76 -3.62
CA ARG A 113 10.78 -0.40 -4.01
C ARG A 113 11.06 -0.89 -5.44
N LEU A 114 11.28 0.01 -6.38
CA LEU A 114 11.67 -0.33 -7.76
C LEU A 114 12.95 -1.18 -7.78
N ILE A 115 13.94 -0.80 -6.95
CA ILE A 115 15.21 -1.52 -6.82
C ILE A 115 15.01 -2.83 -6.03
N ARG A 116 14.43 -2.75 -4.82
CA ARG A 116 14.28 -3.90 -3.92
C ARG A 116 13.49 -5.04 -4.54
N PHE A 117 12.47 -4.73 -5.34
CA PHE A 117 11.61 -5.73 -5.98
C PHE A 117 12.09 -6.13 -7.39
N GLY A 118 13.29 -5.68 -7.78
CA GLY A 118 13.91 -6.01 -9.07
C GLY A 118 13.06 -5.57 -10.26
N ILE A 119 12.26 -4.50 -10.11
CA ILE A 119 11.35 -4.03 -11.17
C ILE A 119 12.13 -3.60 -12.40
N LEU A 120 13.28 -2.94 -12.18
CA LEU A 120 14.11 -2.41 -13.24
C LEU A 120 14.69 -3.52 -14.14
N ASP A 121 14.88 -4.72 -13.59
CA ASP A 121 15.42 -5.88 -14.31
C ASP A 121 14.34 -6.68 -15.06
N ARG A 122 13.05 -6.37 -14.83
CA ARG A 122 11.95 -7.09 -15.48
C ARG A 122 11.92 -6.76 -16.99
N PRO A 123 11.76 -7.76 -17.87
CA PRO A 123 11.65 -7.53 -19.31
C PRO A 123 10.36 -6.77 -19.66
N ASN A 124 9.30 -6.98 -18.88
CA ASN A 124 8.02 -6.28 -19.00
C ASN A 124 7.65 -5.67 -17.65
N ILE A 125 7.39 -4.37 -17.65
CA ILE A 125 6.93 -3.63 -16.47
C ILE A 125 5.43 -3.37 -16.66
N ASP A 126 4.67 -3.48 -15.57
CA ASP A 126 3.23 -3.26 -15.55
C ASP A 126 2.85 -1.88 -16.12
N GLU A 127 1.82 -1.83 -16.98
CA GLU A 127 1.38 -0.61 -17.66
C GLU A 127 1.00 0.51 -16.69
N LYS A 128 0.39 0.16 -15.54
CA LYS A 128 0.03 1.13 -14.51
C LYS A 128 1.29 1.73 -13.89
N LEU A 129 2.31 0.92 -13.65
CA LEU A 129 3.57 1.41 -13.12
C LEU A 129 4.27 2.35 -14.12
N ILE A 130 4.24 2.01 -15.42
CA ILE A 130 4.75 2.88 -16.48
C ILE A 130 3.94 4.18 -16.55
N LYS A 131 2.61 4.12 -16.43
CA LYS A 131 1.72 5.29 -16.46
C LYS A 131 2.09 6.30 -15.38
N HIS A 132 2.38 5.86 -14.15
CA HIS A 132 2.64 6.76 -13.03
C HIS A 132 4.13 7.08 -12.82
N TYR A 133 5.03 6.15 -13.15
CA TYR A 133 6.45 6.23 -12.83
C TYR A 133 7.39 6.01 -14.02
N GLY A 134 6.87 5.96 -15.25
CA GLY A 134 7.66 5.63 -16.45
C GLY A 134 8.91 6.49 -16.63
N ARG A 135 8.80 7.81 -16.44
CA ARG A 135 9.96 8.72 -16.51
C ARG A 135 11.01 8.41 -15.44
N MET A 136 10.59 8.09 -14.22
CA MET A 136 11.50 7.72 -13.14
C MET A 136 12.22 6.40 -13.46
N ILE A 137 11.47 5.41 -13.95
CA ILE A 137 12.02 4.11 -14.35
C ILE A 137 13.04 4.25 -15.48
N GLU A 138 12.74 5.07 -16.49
CA GLU A 138 13.65 5.35 -17.62
C GLU A 138 14.97 5.96 -17.13
N VAL A 139 14.90 7.03 -16.34
CA VAL A 139 16.08 7.70 -15.78
C VAL A 139 16.90 6.75 -14.90
N LEU A 140 16.24 5.95 -14.05
CA LEU A 140 16.95 4.97 -13.21
C LEU A 140 17.64 3.89 -14.06
N LYS A 141 16.99 3.38 -15.12
CA LYS A 141 17.60 2.42 -16.05
C LYS A 141 18.82 2.99 -16.76
N GLU A 142 18.77 4.26 -17.18
CA GLU A 142 19.91 4.95 -17.78
C GLU A 142 21.07 5.05 -16.77
N LEU A 143 20.79 5.46 -15.53
CA LEU A 143 21.80 5.60 -14.48
C LEU A 143 22.50 4.28 -14.15
N ILE A 144 21.77 3.15 -14.10
CA ILE A 144 22.34 1.83 -13.78
C ILE A 144 22.92 1.09 -14.99
N SER A 145 22.80 1.64 -16.20
CA SER A 145 23.28 1.00 -17.44
C SER A 145 24.81 0.84 -17.51
N GLY A 146 25.54 1.47 -16.60
CA GLY A 146 27.00 1.53 -16.63
C GLY A 146 27.56 2.59 -17.58
N THR A 147 26.71 3.34 -18.29
CA THR A 147 27.12 4.41 -19.23
C THR A 147 27.96 5.51 -18.56
N TYR A 148 27.83 5.68 -17.25
CA TYR A 148 28.54 6.69 -16.47
C TYR A 148 29.77 6.17 -15.69
N LEU A 149 30.18 4.91 -15.91
CA LEU A 149 31.40 4.30 -15.36
C LEU A 149 32.51 4.23 -16.43
#